data_AF-A0A954YKY7-F1
#
_entry.id   AF-A0A954YKY7-F1
#
_cell.length_a   1.000
_cell.length_b   1.000
_cell.length_c   1.000
_cell.angle_alpha   90.00
_cell.angle_beta   90.00
_cell.angle_gamma   90.00
#
_symmetry.space_group_name_H-M   'P 1'
#
loop_
_entity.id
_entity.type
_entity.pdbx_description
1 polymer ?
#
loop_
_entity_poly.entity_id
_entity_poly.type
_entity_poly.pdbx_seq_one_letter_code
_entity_poly.pdbx_strand_id
1 'polypeptide(L)'
;MRTGLATGATDRLEWIVGPEHVVHLGGASVAGGVTVFSTPSMILLMERTARKVLAPYLEDHEASVGVRVEIEHLAGAPLAAKVHGEARVTAIEGRTVDFDVAAYDGAELLGRGRHRRAVVAVDKLRERVAQKIERLGEGIMTPIGIEANSGELPQLETLKCEVRGGVARVTLNRPKKNNAVNAAMTRDWESLVAWLAGHAEAARVVIIQGAGENFCAGDDVPEVGTLSPDDARALSLRQAEMYLAFARLPQPVIAAIDGFALGAGCVCAVSCDFRIATTRARLGMPEILLGWPPGYGLTQLTAAVGKAAALDLCLTGRQVQAEEARGMGLVNRVVPPMRLAAEVEQLASQLLACPARALRETKARLHADQPWQAGSAYLADTAAYIRCLQGSDAREGIDAFRAKRTAKFSEP
;
A
#
# COMPACT_ATOMS: atom_id res chain seq x y z
N MET A 1 -30.90 -11.32 -7.59
CA MET A 1 -30.80 -10.96 -9.01
C MET A 1 -32.15 -10.43 -9.37
N ARG A 2 -32.19 -9.16 -9.77
CA ARG A 2 -33.41 -8.48 -10.20
C ARG A 2 -34.00 -9.19 -11.41
N THR A 3 -35.31 -9.08 -11.57
CA THR A 3 -36.01 -9.59 -12.75
C THR A 3 -35.64 -8.77 -13.99
N GLY A 4 -35.75 -9.37 -15.18
CA GLY A 4 -35.57 -8.65 -16.46
C GLY A 4 -34.28 -8.96 -17.23
N LEU A 5 -33.39 -9.81 -16.71
CA LEU A 5 -32.32 -10.38 -17.53
C LEU A 5 -32.92 -11.39 -18.52
N ALA A 6 -32.59 -11.26 -19.80
CA ALA A 6 -33.08 -12.14 -20.85
C ALA A 6 -31.94 -12.71 -21.68
N THR A 7 -32.16 -13.89 -22.27
CA THR A 7 -31.28 -14.42 -23.31
C THR A 7 -31.14 -13.42 -24.45
N GLY A 8 -29.92 -13.25 -24.95
CA GLY A 8 -29.57 -12.26 -25.97
C GLY A 8 -29.13 -10.90 -25.41
N ALA A 9 -29.29 -10.64 -24.10
CA ALA A 9 -28.72 -9.44 -23.48
C ALA A 9 -27.21 -9.37 -23.73
N THR A 10 -26.72 -8.21 -24.14
CA THR A 10 -25.34 -8.03 -24.60
C THR A 10 -24.77 -6.71 -24.12
N ASP A 11 -23.46 -6.66 -23.95
CA ASP A 11 -22.73 -5.42 -23.68
C ASP A 11 -21.29 -5.55 -24.22
N ARG A 12 -20.60 -4.42 -24.29
CA ARG A 12 -19.23 -4.28 -24.76
C ARG A 12 -18.40 -3.48 -23.75
N LEU A 13 -17.13 -3.86 -23.61
CA LEU A 13 -16.16 -3.14 -22.78
C LEU A 13 -14.92 -2.85 -23.61
N GLU A 14 -14.44 -1.61 -23.59
CA GLU A 14 -13.22 -1.20 -24.32
C GLU A 14 -12.06 -1.01 -23.35
N TRP A 15 -10.87 -1.44 -23.76
CA TRP A 15 -9.60 -1.27 -23.05
C TRP A 15 -8.52 -0.72 -23.98
N ILE A 16 -7.56 -0.01 -23.38
CA ILE A 16 -6.27 0.26 -24.00
C ILE A 16 -5.28 -0.77 -23.43
N VAL A 17 -4.57 -1.49 -24.30
CA VAL A 17 -3.56 -2.46 -23.88
C VAL A 17 -2.38 -1.72 -23.24
N GLY A 18 -2.14 -1.97 -21.95
CA GLY A 18 -1.11 -1.33 -21.13
C GLY A 18 0.07 -2.28 -20.86
N PRO A 19 1.17 -1.80 -20.28
CA PRO A 19 2.35 -2.63 -19.97
C PRO A 19 2.05 -3.83 -19.07
N GLU A 20 1.03 -3.74 -18.23
CA GLU A 20 0.52 -4.80 -17.35
C GLU A 20 -0.32 -5.86 -18.07
N HIS A 21 -0.74 -5.58 -19.31
CA HIS A 21 -1.63 -6.44 -20.10
C HIS A 21 -0.89 -7.32 -21.11
N VAL A 22 0.42 -7.13 -21.27
CA VAL A 22 1.21 -7.75 -22.34
C VAL A 22 2.19 -8.79 -21.81
N VAL A 23 2.56 -9.71 -22.68
CA VAL A 23 3.68 -10.65 -22.46
C VAL A 23 4.70 -10.45 -23.56
N HIS A 24 5.97 -10.61 -23.21
CA HIS A 24 7.06 -10.60 -24.17
C HIS A 24 7.36 -12.03 -24.62
N LEU A 25 7.26 -12.27 -25.94
CA LEU A 25 7.53 -13.57 -26.55
C LEU A 25 8.84 -13.49 -27.34
N GLY A 26 9.73 -14.47 -27.11
CA GLY A 26 11.11 -14.44 -27.58
C GLY A 26 12.06 -14.08 -26.44
N GLY A 27 12.83 -15.06 -25.96
CA GLY A 27 13.80 -14.84 -24.87
C GLY A 27 14.97 -13.94 -25.30
N ALA A 28 15.87 -13.63 -24.36
CA ALA A 28 17.02 -12.74 -24.56
C ALA A 28 17.96 -13.13 -25.73
N SER A 29 17.89 -14.37 -26.22
CA SER A 29 18.66 -14.89 -27.35
C SER A 29 17.99 -14.74 -28.72
N VAL A 30 16.74 -14.28 -28.78
CA VAL A 30 15.99 -14.12 -30.03
C VAL A 30 15.92 -12.64 -30.39
N ALA A 31 16.72 -12.23 -31.38
CA ALA A 31 16.60 -10.89 -31.96
C ALA A 31 15.20 -10.73 -32.60
N GLY A 32 14.43 -9.74 -32.15
CA GLY A 32 13.08 -9.46 -32.67
C GLY A 32 11.92 -10.01 -31.84
N GLY A 33 12.07 -10.16 -30.52
CA GLY A 33 10.97 -10.52 -29.62
C GLY A 33 9.76 -9.59 -29.77
N VAL A 34 8.55 -10.14 -29.59
CA VAL A 34 7.29 -9.43 -29.82
C VAL A 34 6.52 -9.30 -28.52
N THR A 35 6.03 -8.10 -28.25
CA THR A 35 5.15 -7.81 -27.10
C THR A 35 3.70 -7.88 -27.56
N VAL A 36 2.93 -8.81 -26.99
CA VAL A 36 1.54 -9.06 -27.39
C VAL A 36 0.60 -9.04 -26.19
N PHE A 37 -0.65 -8.66 -26.42
CA PHE A 37 -1.73 -8.75 -25.47
C PHE A 37 -1.88 -10.19 -24.96
N SER A 38 -1.79 -10.35 -23.64
CA SER A 38 -1.65 -11.67 -23.04
C SER A 38 -2.98 -12.42 -23.00
N THR A 39 -2.94 -13.76 -23.10
CA THR A 39 -4.14 -14.60 -22.93
C THR A 39 -4.87 -14.31 -21.62
N PRO A 40 -4.21 -14.20 -20.44
CA PRO A 40 -4.90 -13.87 -19.20
C PRO A 40 -5.62 -12.51 -19.24
N SER A 41 -4.99 -11.48 -19.82
CA SER A 41 -5.61 -10.15 -19.93
C SER A 41 -6.79 -10.16 -20.91
N MET A 42 -6.70 -10.89 -22.01
CA MET A 42 -7.82 -11.08 -22.94
C MET A 42 -9.00 -11.78 -22.27
N ILE A 43 -8.76 -12.85 -21.50
CA ILE A 43 -9.80 -13.53 -20.72
C ILE A 43 -10.40 -12.55 -19.71
N LEU A 44 -9.58 -11.73 -19.04
CA LEU A 44 -10.06 -10.75 -18.07
C LEU A 44 -10.97 -9.69 -18.72
N LEU A 45 -10.67 -9.25 -19.95
CA LEU A 45 -11.53 -8.34 -20.72
C LEU A 45 -12.90 -8.96 -20.97
N MET A 46 -12.94 -10.21 -21.47
CA MET A 46 -14.18 -10.95 -21.70
C MET A 46 -14.96 -11.19 -20.40
N GLU A 47 -14.26 -11.54 -19.31
CA GLU A 47 -14.83 -11.73 -17.98
C GLU A 47 -15.49 -10.45 -17.44
N ARG A 48 -14.80 -9.31 -17.55
CA ARG A 48 -15.36 -8.01 -17.12
C ARG A 48 -16.53 -7.59 -18.00
N THR A 49 -16.50 -7.90 -19.29
CA THR A 49 -17.62 -7.62 -20.20
C THR A 49 -18.86 -8.42 -19.79
N ALA A 50 -18.75 -9.73 -19.55
CA ALA A 50 -19.86 -10.55 -19.07
C ALA A 50 -20.39 -10.07 -17.71
N ARG A 51 -19.50 -9.62 -16.82
CA ARG A 51 -19.89 -9.03 -15.53
C ARG A 51 -20.65 -7.70 -15.71
N LYS A 52 -20.26 -6.89 -16.68
CA LYS A 52 -20.93 -5.63 -17.04
C LYS A 52 -22.37 -5.87 -17.51
N VAL A 53 -22.60 -6.90 -18.34
CA VAL A 53 -23.95 -7.33 -18.74
C VAL A 53 -24.84 -7.62 -17.53
N LEU A 54 -24.29 -8.24 -16.48
CA LEU A 54 -25.06 -8.60 -15.28
C LEU A 54 -25.27 -7.45 -14.30
N ALA A 55 -24.38 -6.46 -14.26
CA ALA A 55 -24.38 -5.42 -13.24
C ALA A 55 -25.75 -4.73 -13.00
N PRO A 56 -26.54 -4.39 -14.02
CA PRO A 56 -27.87 -3.78 -13.81
C PRO A 56 -28.88 -4.69 -13.10
N TYR A 57 -28.64 -6.00 -13.12
CA TYR A 57 -29.54 -7.04 -12.61
C TYR A 57 -29.08 -7.61 -11.26
N LEU A 58 -28.00 -7.11 -10.68
CA LEU A 58 -27.55 -7.51 -9.34
C LEU A 58 -28.21 -6.64 -8.27
N GLU A 59 -28.55 -7.25 -7.14
CA GLU A 59 -28.85 -6.47 -5.92
C GLU A 59 -27.56 -5.96 -5.28
N ASP A 60 -27.65 -4.94 -4.42
CA ASP A 60 -26.49 -4.28 -3.80
C ASP A 60 -25.59 -5.25 -2.99
N HIS A 61 -26.16 -6.33 -2.47
CA HIS A 61 -25.46 -7.36 -1.70
C HIS A 61 -25.03 -8.58 -2.55
N GLU A 62 -25.17 -8.51 -3.87
CA GLU A 62 -24.86 -9.59 -4.80
C GLU A 62 -23.65 -9.28 -5.68
N ALA A 63 -22.92 -10.33 -6.04
CA ALA A 63 -21.84 -10.26 -7.01
C ALA A 63 -21.91 -11.44 -7.98
N SER A 64 -21.34 -11.26 -9.16
CA SER A 64 -21.19 -12.34 -10.15
C SER A 64 -19.76 -12.86 -10.18
N VAL A 65 -19.59 -14.17 -10.03
CA VAL A 65 -18.30 -14.89 -10.09
C VAL A 65 -18.27 -15.85 -11.26
N GLY A 66 -17.12 -15.97 -11.93
CA GLY A 66 -16.91 -16.98 -12.96
C GLY A 66 -16.87 -18.38 -12.36
N VAL A 67 -17.56 -19.34 -12.96
CA VAL A 67 -17.57 -20.75 -12.53
C VAL A 67 -17.04 -21.69 -13.61
N ARG A 68 -17.07 -21.28 -14.88
CA ARG A 68 -16.42 -21.98 -15.99
C ARG A 68 -16.00 -20.97 -17.05
N VAL A 69 -14.81 -21.15 -17.58
CA VAL A 69 -14.21 -20.29 -18.60
C VAL A 69 -13.56 -21.20 -19.63
N GLU A 70 -14.03 -21.14 -20.87
CA GLU A 70 -13.50 -21.88 -22.01
C GLU A 70 -13.22 -20.90 -23.14
N ILE A 71 -11.95 -20.62 -23.44
CA ILE A 71 -11.55 -19.57 -24.37
C ILE A 71 -10.49 -20.07 -25.35
N GLU A 72 -10.69 -19.77 -26.63
CA GLU A 72 -9.71 -19.89 -27.71
C GLU A 72 -9.03 -18.53 -27.93
N HIS A 73 -7.70 -18.50 -27.90
CA HIS A 73 -6.90 -17.34 -28.29
C HIS A 73 -6.43 -17.54 -29.74
N LEU A 74 -6.82 -16.62 -30.62
CA LEU A 74 -6.71 -16.73 -32.07
C LEU A 74 -5.67 -15.77 -32.67
N ALA A 75 -5.57 -14.55 -32.12
CA ALA A 75 -4.65 -13.51 -32.61
C ALA A 75 -4.19 -12.58 -31.48
N GLY A 76 -3.05 -11.91 -31.66
CA GLY A 76 -2.50 -10.98 -30.67
C GLY A 76 -2.75 -9.52 -31.04
N ALA A 77 -2.74 -8.64 -30.04
CA ALA A 77 -2.80 -7.19 -30.22
C ALA A 77 -1.55 -6.51 -29.63
N PRO A 78 -1.04 -5.41 -30.21
CA PRO A 78 0.15 -4.74 -29.69
C PRO A 78 -0.13 -3.90 -28.44
N LEU A 79 0.94 -3.47 -27.76
CA LEU A 79 0.86 -2.44 -26.73
C LEU A 79 0.18 -1.18 -27.28
N ALA A 80 -0.62 -0.52 -26.44
CA ALA A 80 -1.44 0.65 -26.77
C ALA A 80 -2.59 0.41 -27.77
N ALA A 81 -2.81 -0.83 -28.24
CA ALA A 81 -3.98 -1.17 -29.04
C ALA A 81 -5.29 -0.89 -28.29
N LYS A 82 -6.32 -0.50 -29.03
CA LYS A 82 -7.69 -0.32 -28.50
C LYS A 82 -8.48 -1.59 -28.75
N VAL A 83 -8.50 -2.45 -27.74
CA VAL A 83 -9.21 -3.72 -27.79
C VAL A 83 -10.58 -3.61 -27.15
N HIS A 84 -11.52 -4.46 -27.53
CA HIS A 84 -12.81 -4.52 -26.87
C HIS A 84 -13.30 -5.96 -26.69
N GLY A 85 -13.98 -6.20 -25.58
CA GLY A 85 -14.68 -7.44 -25.29
C GLY A 85 -16.16 -7.30 -25.59
N GLU A 86 -16.78 -8.39 -26.03
CA GLU A 86 -18.22 -8.53 -26.19
C GLU A 86 -18.69 -9.73 -25.38
N ALA A 87 -19.87 -9.62 -24.77
CA ALA A 87 -20.49 -10.73 -24.06
C ALA A 87 -22.00 -10.74 -24.32
N ARG A 88 -22.54 -11.92 -24.62
CA ARG A 88 -23.97 -12.14 -24.88
C ARG A 88 -24.50 -13.29 -24.03
N VAL A 89 -25.61 -13.07 -23.32
CA VAL A 89 -26.29 -14.11 -22.55
C VAL A 89 -26.86 -15.17 -23.48
N THR A 90 -26.53 -16.43 -23.26
CA THR A 90 -27.02 -17.57 -24.04
C THR A 90 -28.02 -18.43 -23.27
N ALA A 91 -27.86 -18.56 -21.96
CA ALA A 91 -28.80 -19.27 -21.09
C ALA A 91 -28.82 -18.67 -19.68
N ILE A 92 -29.96 -18.82 -19.00
CA ILE A 92 -30.17 -18.40 -17.62
C ILE A 92 -30.79 -19.58 -16.87
N GLU A 93 -30.04 -20.14 -15.92
CA GLU A 93 -30.45 -21.29 -15.12
C GLU A 93 -30.45 -20.88 -13.63
N GLY A 94 -31.59 -20.38 -13.17
CA GLY A 94 -31.75 -19.88 -11.81
C GLY A 94 -30.83 -18.69 -11.52
N ARG A 95 -29.74 -18.95 -10.77
CA ARG A 95 -28.72 -17.93 -10.42
C ARG A 95 -27.42 -18.07 -11.22
N THR A 96 -27.43 -18.92 -12.25
CA THR A 96 -26.30 -19.14 -13.14
C THR A 96 -26.64 -18.60 -14.52
N VAL A 97 -25.69 -17.95 -15.16
CA VAL A 97 -25.85 -17.32 -16.47
C VAL A 97 -24.69 -17.72 -17.37
N ASP A 98 -25.02 -18.22 -18.55
CA ASP A 98 -24.08 -18.58 -19.60
C ASP A 98 -23.95 -17.45 -20.62
N PHE A 99 -22.73 -17.28 -21.13
CA PHE A 99 -22.38 -16.25 -22.09
C PHE A 99 -21.56 -16.84 -23.23
N ASP A 100 -21.85 -16.37 -24.44
CA ASP A 100 -20.84 -16.31 -25.49
C ASP A 100 -20.03 -15.03 -25.31
N VAL A 101 -18.71 -15.14 -25.41
CA VAL A 101 -17.79 -14.00 -25.25
C VAL A 101 -16.77 -13.95 -26.38
N ALA A 102 -16.34 -12.74 -26.71
CA ALA A 102 -15.32 -12.49 -27.73
C ALA A 102 -14.47 -11.27 -27.37
N ALA A 103 -13.28 -11.16 -27.93
CA ALA A 103 -12.42 -10.00 -27.84
C ALA A 103 -11.85 -9.67 -29.21
N TYR A 104 -11.68 -8.37 -29.48
CA TYR A 104 -11.32 -7.86 -30.79
C TYR A 104 -10.31 -6.70 -30.69
N ASP A 105 -9.48 -6.54 -31.71
CA ASP A 105 -8.73 -5.31 -32.03
C ASP A 105 -9.29 -4.75 -33.35
N GLY A 106 -9.99 -3.62 -33.27
CA GLY A 106 -10.77 -3.14 -34.43
C GLY A 106 -11.80 -4.17 -34.91
N ALA A 107 -11.58 -4.78 -36.07
CA ALA A 107 -12.42 -5.84 -36.64
C ALA A 107 -11.78 -7.25 -36.53
N GLU A 108 -10.53 -7.34 -36.08
CA GLU A 108 -9.82 -8.61 -35.94
C GLU A 108 -10.25 -9.32 -34.66
N LEU A 109 -10.62 -10.60 -34.78
CA LEU A 109 -11.00 -11.43 -33.65
C LEU A 109 -9.75 -11.96 -32.94
N LEU A 110 -9.50 -11.47 -31.72
CA LEU A 110 -8.37 -11.89 -30.89
C LEU A 110 -8.66 -13.22 -30.19
N GLY A 111 -9.89 -13.41 -29.74
CA GLY A 111 -10.30 -14.65 -29.08
C GLY A 111 -11.80 -14.74 -28.88
N ARG A 112 -12.27 -15.94 -28.60
CA ARG A 112 -13.69 -16.23 -28.37
C ARG A 112 -13.89 -17.41 -27.44
N GLY A 113 -15.07 -17.54 -26.88
CA GLY A 113 -15.41 -18.71 -26.09
C GLY A 113 -16.70 -18.59 -25.30
N ARG A 114 -16.78 -19.38 -24.23
CA ARG A 114 -17.95 -19.46 -23.37
C ARG A 114 -17.59 -19.23 -21.91
N HIS A 115 -18.37 -18.38 -21.26
CA HIS A 115 -18.28 -18.12 -19.83
C HIS A 115 -19.56 -18.55 -19.13
N ARG A 116 -19.43 -19.24 -18.01
CA ARG A 116 -20.53 -19.48 -17.07
C ARG A 116 -20.26 -18.69 -15.81
N ARG A 117 -21.26 -17.93 -15.34
CA ARG A 117 -21.16 -17.11 -14.13
C ARG A 117 -22.27 -17.45 -13.16
N ALA A 118 -21.96 -17.44 -11.86
CA ALA A 118 -22.94 -17.58 -10.80
C ALA A 118 -23.13 -16.25 -10.06
N VAL A 119 -24.37 -15.91 -9.73
CA VAL A 119 -24.71 -14.78 -8.87
C VAL A 119 -24.73 -15.24 -7.42
N VAL A 120 -23.81 -14.73 -6.62
CA VAL A 120 -23.60 -15.09 -5.22
C VAL A 120 -23.91 -13.91 -4.30
N ALA A 121 -24.39 -14.19 -3.09
CA ALA A 121 -24.49 -13.19 -2.04
C ALA A 121 -23.09 -12.91 -1.48
N VAL A 122 -22.70 -11.65 -1.42
CA VAL A 122 -21.36 -11.22 -0.98
C VAL A 122 -21.10 -11.62 0.47
N ASP A 123 -22.10 -11.51 1.35
CA ASP A 123 -21.93 -11.84 2.77
C ASP A 123 -21.67 -13.33 3.00
N LYS A 124 -22.38 -14.21 2.29
CA LYS A 124 -22.13 -15.66 2.35
C LYS A 124 -20.76 -16.03 1.80
N LEU A 125 -20.31 -15.35 0.75
CA LEU A 125 -18.96 -15.56 0.22
C LEU A 125 -17.92 -15.08 1.22
N ARG A 126 -18.15 -13.92 1.86
CA ARG A 126 -17.30 -13.37 2.93
C ARG A 126 -17.17 -14.34 4.09
N GLU A 127 -18.27 -14.90 4.59
CA GLU A 127 -18.26 -15.92 5.66
C GLU A 127 -17.47 -17.16 5.27
N ARG A 128 -17.69 -17.71 4.06
CA ARG A 128 -16.96 -18.90 3.58
C ARG A 128 -15.47 -18.62 3.38
N VAL A 129 -15.13 -17.45 2.86
CA VAL A 129 -13.74 -17.02 2.71
C VAL A 129 -13.11 -16.82 4.08
N ALA A 130 -13.81 -16.21 5.04
CA ALA A 130 -13.36 -16.05 6.42
C ALA A 130 -13.11 -17.41 7.09
N GLN A 131 -14.04 -18.36 6.98
CA GLN A 131 -13.87 -19.73 7.47
C GLN A 131 -12.71 -20.46 6.78
N LYS A 132 -12.48 -20.20 5.48
CA LYS A 132 -11.35 -20.78 4.75
C LYS A 132 -10.03 -20.16 5.18
N ILE A 133 -9.99 -18.85 5.43
CA ILE A 133 -8.83 -18.14 6.00
C ILE A 133 -8.52 -18.70 7.39
N GLU A 134 -9.53 -18.85 8.25
CA GLU A 134 -9.41 -19.43 9.59
C GLU A 134 -8.88 -20.87 9.55
N ARG A 135 -9.35 -21.69 8.60
CA ARG A 135 -8.88 -23.08 8.40
C ARG A 135 -7.49 -23.21 7.78
N LEU A 136 -7.07 -22.23 6.97
CA LEU A 136 -5.75 -22.26 6.33
C LEU A 136 -4.63 -21.83 7.28
N GLY A 137 -4.96 -21.31 8.47
CA GLY A 137 -3.97 -20.79 9.41
C GLY A 137 -3.28 -19.52 8.89
N GLU A 138 -2.43 -18.92 9.72
CA GLU A 138 -1.76 -17.64 9.48
C GLU A 138 -1.04 -17.59 8.12
N GLY A 139 -1.59 -16.87 7.14
CA GLY A 139 -0.94 -16.72 5.84
C GLY A 139 -1.75 -16.03 4.76
N ILE A 140 -3.07 -15.87 4.93
CA ILE A 140 -3.90 -15.06 4.03
C ILE A 140 -4.53 -13.92 4.83
N MET A 141 -3.79 -12.81 4.93
CA MET A 141 -4.33 -11.57 5.49
C MET A 141 -5.04 -10.80 4.37
N THR A 142 -6.33 -10.55 4.55
CA THR A 142 -7.01 -9.47 3.82
C THR A 142 -6.32 -8.15 4.18
N PRO A 143 -6.09 -7.23 3.23
CA PRO A 143 -5.63 -5.89 3.57
C PRO A 143 -6.51 -5.39 4.72
N ILE A 144 -5.92 -4.98 5.85
CA ILE A 144 -6.65 -4.22 6.85
C ILE A 144 -7.12 -2.95 6.13
N GLY A 145 -8.32 -3.05 5.57
CA GLY A 145 -9.09 -1.90 5.13
C GLY A 145 -9.39 -1.18 6.41
N ILE A 146 -8.55 -0.19 6.73
CA ILE A 146 -8.81 0.69 7.85
C ILE A 146 -10.16 1.35 7.53
N GLU A 147 -11.22 0.84 8.15
CA GLU A 147 -12.57 1.33 7.93
C GLU A 147 -12.69 2.72 8.56
N ALA A 148 -13.24 3.65 7.79
CA ALA A 148 -13.45 5.00 8.27
C ALA A 148 -14.35 4.97 9.52
N ASN A 149 -13.90 5.61 10.59
CA ASN A 149 -14.66 5.76 11.83
C ASN A 149 -15.19 7.20 11.93
N SER A 150 -16.50 7.35 12.18
CA SER A 150 -17.19 8.63 12.36
C SER A 150 -17.43 9.00 13.84
N GLY A 151 -16.87 8.24 14.77
CA GLY A 151 -16.96 8.49 16.22
C GLY A 151 -16.03 9.60 16.71
N GLU A 152 -15.99 9.79 18.02
CA GLU A 152 -15.10 10.78 18.66
C GLU A 152 -13.62 10.43 18.45
N LEU A 153 -12.76 11.45 18.59
CA LEU A 153 -11.31 11.27 18.54
C LEU A 153 -10.89 10.23 19.59
N PRO A 154 -10.22 9.12 19.23
CA PRO A 154 -9.85 8.08 20.16
C PRO A 154 -8.95 8.62 21.29
N GLN A 155 -9.04 7.99 22.45
CA GLN A 155 -8.04 8.15 23.50
C GLN A 155 -6.77 7.42 23.05
N LEU A 156 -5.64 8.13 23.07
CA LEU A 156 -4.35 7.66 22.58
C LEU A 156 -3.33 7.69 23.72
N GLU A 157 -2.49 6.67 23.81
CA GLU A 157 -1.51 6.53 24.91
C GLU A 157 -0.16 7.17 24.54
N THR A 158 0.29 6.90 23.33
CA THR A 158 1.62 7.20 22.80
C THR A 158 1.59 8.21 21.65
N LEU A 159 0.41 8.54 21.15
CA LEU A 159 0.17 9.64 20.22
C LEU A 159 -0.65 10.75 20.89
N LYS A 160 -0.53 11.97 20.38
CA LYS A 160 -1.46 13.08 20.67
C LYS A 160 -1.99 13.61 19.36
N CYS A 161 -3.29 13.87 19.29
CA CYS A 161 -3.91 14.49 18.12
C CYS A 161 -4.74 15.69 18.56
N GLU A 162 -4.54 16.83 17.89
CA GLU A 162 -5.35 18.03 18.06
C GLU A 162 -5.83 18.52 16.70
N VAL A 163 -7.12 18.83 16.57
CA VAL A 163 -7.69 19.36 15.33
C VAL A 163 -8.05 20.82 15.51
N ARG A 164 -7.45 21.69 14.70
CA ARG A 164 -7.71 23.14 14.73
C ARG A 164 -7.61 23.74 13.33
N GLY A 165 -8.61 24.53 12.93
CA GLY A 165 -8.58 25.26 11.66
C GLY A 165 -8.45 24.39 10.41
N GLY A 166 -8.98 23.15 10.45
CA GLY A 166 -8.84 22.19 9.35
C GLY A 166 -7.54 21.38 9.36
N VAL A 167 -6.67 21.56 10.36
CA VAL A 167 -5.41 20.84 10.51
C VAL A 167 -5.51 19.86 11.67
N ALA A 168 -5.24 18.58 11.42
CA ALA A 168 -4.98 17.58 12.45
C ALA A 168 -3.47 17.50 12.72
N ARG A 169 -3.06 17.91 13.90
CA ARG A 169 -1.67 17.86 14.36
C ARG A 169 -1.45 16.62 15.22
N VAL A 170 -0.75 15.66 14.67
CA VAL A 170 -0.38 14.39 15.31
C VAL A 170 1.04 14.49 15.85
N THR A 171 1.21 14.24 17.14
CA THR A 171 2.51 14.24 17.81
C THR A 171 2.83 12.84 18.33
N LEU A 172 3.93 12.24 17.85
CA LEU A 172 4.50 11.03 18.41
C LEU A 172 5.01 11.36 19.82
N ASN A 173 4.46 10.75 20.86
CA ASN A 173 4.59 11.21 22.24
C ASN A 173 5.26 10.16 23.15
N ARG A 174 6.42 9.66 22.73
CA ARG A 174 7.33 8.85 23.58
C ARG A 174 8.74 9.46 23.62
N PRO A 175 8.91 10.75 24.03
CA PRO A 175 10.16 11.48 23.87
C PRO A 175 11.35 10.84 24.62
N LYS A 176 11.09 10.21 25.77
CA LYS A 176 12.13 9.47 26.54
C LYS A 176 12.70 8.25 25.81
N LYS A 177 12.02 7.80 24.76
CA LYS A 177 12.41 6.69 23.88
C LYS A 177 12.67 7.19 22.46
N ASN A 178 12.92 8.48 22.27
CA ASN A 178 13.07 9.12 20.95
C ASN A 178 11.91 8.79 20.00
N ASN A 179 10.69 8.68 20.56
CA ASN A 179 9.48 8.35 19.82
C ASN A 179 9.56 7.02 19.06
N ALA A 180 10.32 6.05 19.56
CA ALA A 180 10.37 4.71 18.97
C ALA A 180 8.97 4.08 18.87
N VAL A 181 8.73 3.34 17.80
CA VAL A 181 7.45 2.68 17.52
C VAL A 181 7.38 1.37 18.29
N ASN A 182 6.29 1.17 19.01
CA ASN A 182 6.03 -0.05 19.76
C ASN A 182 4.58 -0.51 19.48
N ALA A 183 4.18 -1.66 20.01
CA ALA A 183 2.85 -2.21 19.77
C ALA A 183 1.70 -1.26 20.20
N ALA A 184 1.91 -0.45 21.25
CA ALA A 184 0.95 0.57 21.68
C ALA A 184 0.81 1.70 20.66
N MET A 185 1.93 2.22 20.13
CA MET A 185 1.92 3.24 19.09
C MET A 185 1.32 2.73 17.78
N THR A 186 1.52 1.46 17.44
CA THR A 186 0.84 0.85 16.29
C THR A 186 -0.69 0.86 16.47
N ARG A 187 -1.20 0.48 17.66
CA ARG A 187 -2.65 0.53 17.97
C ARG A 187 -3.22 1.94 17.93
N ASP A 188 -2.49 2.90 18.49
CA ASP A 188 -2.87 4.32 18.45
C ASP A 188 -2.97 4.82 17.01
N TRP A 189 -1.97 4.47 16.17
CA TRP A 189 -1.98 4.83 14.75
C TRP A 189 -3.15 4.21 13.99
N GLU A 190 -3.41 2.91 14.17
CA GLU A 190 -4.56 2.24 13.52
C GLU A 190 -5.88 2.95 13.85
N SER A 191 -6.10 3.24 15.14
CA SER A 191 -7.30 3.93 15.62
C SER A 191 -7.39 5.36 15.06
N LEU A 192 -6.28 6.08 15.06
CA LEU A 192 -6.21 7.46 14.59
C LEU A 192 -6.37 7.57 13.07
N VAL A 193 -5.77 6.66 12.29
CA VAL A 193 -5.92 6.64 10.82
C VAL A 193 -7.35 6.32 10.43
N ALA A 194 -8.01 5.38 11.13
CA ALA A 194 -9.44 5.10 10.93
C ALA A 194 -10.29 6.34 11.19
N TRP A 195 -10.01 7.05 12.27
CA TRP A 195 -10.68 8.29 12.60
C TRP A 195 -10.43 9.37 11.54
N LEU A 196 -9.18 9.59 11.14
CA LEU A 196 -8.82 10.57 10.09
C LEU A 196 -9.54 10.28 8.77
N ALA A 197 -9.60 9.02 8.36
CA ALA A 197 -10.31 8.62 7.14
C ALA A 197 -11.80 9.02 7.16
N GLY A 198 -12.46 8.92 8.33
CA GLY A 198 -13.86 9.32 8.51
C GLY A 198 -14.11 10.82 8.68
N HIS A 199 -13.06 11.61 8.92
CA HIS A 199 -13.17 13.03 9.31
C HIS A 199 -12.50 14.00 8.32
N ALA A 200 -12.50 13.67 7.03
CA ALA A 200 -11.84 14.44 5.96
C ALA A 200 -12.29 15.91 5.84
N GLU A 201 -13.50 16.24 6.30
CA GLU A 201 -14.01 17.62 6.32
C GLU A 201 -13.50 18.43 7.51
N ALA A 202 -13.34 17.80 8.69
CA ALA A 202 -12.85 18.45 9.90
C ALA A 202 -11.30 18.52 9.94
N ALA A 203 -10.64 17.42 9.55
CA ALA A 203 -9.22 17.32 9.37
C ALA A 203 -8.94 17.28 7.87
N ARG A 204 -8.63 18.43 7.27
CA ARG A 204 -8.37 18.59 5.83
C ARG A 204 -6.89 18.39 5.48
N VAL A 205 -5.99 18.65 6.43
CA VAL A 205 -4.53 18.43 6.33
C VAL A 205 -4.06 17.75 7.62
N VAL A 206 -3.12 16.81 7.51
CA VAL A 206 -2.49 16.14 8.65
C VAL A 206 -1.03 16.58 8.74
N ILE A 207 -0.59 16.96 9.94
CA ILE A 207 0.82 17.22 10.26
C ILE A 207 1.25 16.19 11.29
N ILE A 208 2.35 15.47 11.03
CA ILE A 208 2.96 14.51 11.93
C ILE A 208 4.29 15.09 12.41
N GLN A 209 4.53 15.09 13.71
CA GLN A 209 5.77 15.55 14.34
C GLN A 209 6.16 14.66 15.53
N GLY A 210 7.41 14.71 15.97
CA GLY A 210 7.85 14.07 17.20
C GLY A 210 7.79 15.02 18.40
N ALA A 211 7.45 14.51 19.58
CA ALA A 211 7.65 15.21 20.84
C ALA A 211 9.14 15.22 21.21
N GLY A 212 9.61 16.32 21.82
CA GLY A 212 11.00 16.45 22.25
C GLY A 212 11.94 16.73 21.07
N GLU A 213 13.10 16.08 21.05
CA GLU A 213 14.19 16.42 20.13
C GLU A 213 14.21 15.61 18.83
N ASN A 214 13.43 14.54 18.73
CA ASN A 214 13.53 13.60 17.60
C ASN A 214 12.16 13.32 17.02
N PHE A 215 12.09 13.12 15.71
CA PHE A 215 10.88 12.71 15.04
C PHE A 215 10.51 11.28 15.47
N CYS A 216 11.31 10.28 15.08
CA CYS A 216 11.14 8.88 15.45
C CYS A 216 12.43 8.08 15.21
N ALA A 217 12.90 7.35 16.23
CA ALA A 217 14.14 6.57 16.16
C ALA A 217 13.99 5.15 15.55
N GLY A 218 12.81 4.77 15.07
CA GLY A 218 12.53 3.44 14.54
C GLY A 218 11.75 2.56 15.50
N ASP A 219 11.79 1.24 15.33
CA ASP A 219 11.13 0.31 16.26
C ASP A 219 11.81 0.30 17.64
N ASP A 220 11.03 0.05 18.68
CA ASP A 220 11.51 -0.10 20.05
C ASP A 220 12.28 -1.42 20.19
N VAL A 221 13.59 -1.38 19.91
CA VAL A 221 14.49 -2.55 19.93
C VAL A 221 14.37 -3.37 21.23
N PRO A 222 14.27 -2.77 22.43
CA PRO A 222 13.94 -3.50 23.65
C PRO A 222 12.67 -4.34 23.58
N GLU A 223 11.56 -3.81 23.02
CA GLU A 223 10.29 -4.55 22.85
C GLU A 223 10.46 -5.66 21.81
N VAL A 224 11.09 -5.39 20.67
CA VAL A 224 11.40 -6.40 19.63
C VAL A 224 12.11 -7.60 20.24
N GLY A 225 13.11 -7.37 21.09
CA GLY A 225 13.84 -8.43 21.79
C GLY A 225 13.07 -9.17 22.89
N THR A 226 11.76 -8.96 23.02
CA THR A 226 10.87 -9.70 23.92
C THR A 226 9.72 -10.42 23.20
N LEU A 227 9.51 -10.13 21.92
CA LEU A 227 8.43 -10.72 21.13
C LEU A 227 8.77 -12.15 20.72
N SER A 228 7.74 -13.00 20.67
CA SER A 228 7.85 -14.26 19.93
C SER A 228 7.95 -13.98 18.41
N PRO A 229 8.48 -14.91 17.60
CA PRO A 229 8.51 -14.74 16.15
C PRO A 229 7.13 -14.49 15.52
N ASP A 230 6.07 -15.10 16.07
CA ASP A 230 4.71 -14.94 15.57
C ASP A 230 4.14 -13.57 15.96
N ASP A 231 4.37 -13.10 17.19
CA ASP A 231 3.99 -11.75 17.61
C ASP A 231 4.74 -10.66 16.83
N ALA A 232 6.04 -10.86 16.58
CA ALA A 232 6.85 -9.96 15.76
C ALA A 232 6.35 -9.92 14.30
N ARG A 233 5.94 -11.07 13.76
CA ARG A 233 5.33 -11.15 12.41
C ARG A 233 4.02 -10.38 12.37
N ALA A 234 3.13 -10.62 13.33
CA ALA A 234 1.83 -9.95 13.41
C ALA A 234 1.99 -8.43 13.57
N LEU A 235 2.93 -7.98 14.41
CA LEU A 235 3.21 -6.56 14.60
C LEU A 235 3.77 -5.91 13.33
N SER A 236 4.75 -6.55 12.68
CA SER A 236 5.38 -6.04 11.45
C SER A 236 4.37 -5.87 10.31
N LEU A 237 3.45 -6.83 10.14
CA LEU A 237 2.40 -6.76 9.12
C LEU A 237 1.43 -5.60 9.39
N ARG A 238 0.99 -5.45 10.65
CA ARG A 238 0.13 -4.33 11.06
C ARG A 238 0.79 -2.98 10.84
N GLN A 239 2.07 -2.84 11.19
CA GLN A 239 2.85 -1.62 10.94
C GLN A 239 2.92 -1.32 9.44
N ALA A 240 3.19 -2.32 8.60
CA ALA A 240 3.24 -2.17 7.16
C ALA A 240 1.92 -1.64 6.60
N GLU A 241 0.80 -2.28 6.95
CA GLU A 241 -0.52 -1.91 6.48
C GLU A 241 -0.97 -0.54 6.97
N MET A 242 -0.62 -0.20 8.21
CA MET A 242 -0.87 1.11 8.80
C MET A 242 -0.15 2.22 8.03
N TYR A 243 1.16 2.07 7.75
CA TYR A 243 1.89 3.08 6.98
C TYR A 243 1.42 3.16 5.52
N LEU A 244 1.02 2.04 4.92
CA LEU A 244 0.40 2.03 3.59
C LEU A 244 -0.95 2.75 3.55
N ALA A 245 -1.65 2.86 4.68
CA ALA A 245 -2.92 3.57 4.74
C ALA A 245 -2.76 5.10 4.60
N PHE A 246 -1.58 5.67 4.84
CA PHE A 246 -1.36 7.11 4.68
C PHE A 246 -1.57 7.57 3.24
N ALA A 247 -1.17 6.74 2.28
CA ALA A 247 -1.41 6.98 0.85
C ALA A 247 -2.91 6.99 0.50
N ARG A 248 -3.73 6.26 1.27
CA ARG A 248 -5.19 6.14 1.09
C ARG A 248 -5.98 7.23 1.84
N LEU A 249 -5.35 7.95 2.76
CA LEU A 249 -6.01 9.05 3.46
C LEU A 249 -6.40 10.16 2.47
N PRO A 250 -7.62 10.71 2.57
CA PRO A 250 -8.04 11.83 1.73
C PRO A 250 -7.22 13.11 2.02
N GLN A 251 -6.70 13.26 3.23
CA GLN A 251 -5.88 14.41 3.61
C GLN A 251 -4.46 14.29 3.05
N PRO A 252 -3.83 15.40 2.61
CA PRO A 252 -2.38 15.49 2.54
C PRO A 252 -1.78 15.31 3.93
N VAL A 253 -0.67 14.58 3.99
CA VAL A 253 0.07 14.28 5.22
C VAL A 253 1.46 14.90 5.13
N ILE A 254 1.82 15.73 6.11
CA ILE A 254 3.11 16.42 6.19
C ILE A 254 3.90 15.86 7.38
N ALA A 255 5.10 15.33 7.14
CA ALA A 255 6.06 15.03 8.18
C ALA A 255 6.92 16.27 8.49
N ALA A 256 6.86 16.74 9.74
CA ALA A 256 7.72 17.77 10.30
C ALA A 256 8.86 17.11 11.09
N ILE A 257 10.02 16.97 10.44
CA ILE A 257 11.11 16.11 10.90
C ILE A 257 12.18 16.96 11.59
N ASP A 258 12.30 16.83 12.91
CA ASP A 258 13.46 17.31 13.66
C ASP A 258 14.24 16.12 14.23
N GLY A 259 15.57 16.22 14.30
CA GLY A 259 16.42 15.14 14.80
C GLY A 259 16.31 13.83 14.00
N PHE A 260 16.20 12.70 14.68
CA PHE A 260 16.20 11.37 14.05
C PHE A 260 14.86 11.00 13.39
N ALA A 261 14.92 10.51 12.15
CA ALA A 261 13.87 9.74 11.48
C ALA A 261 14.49 8.45 10.89
N LEU A 262 14.62 7.42 11.72
CA LEU A 262 15.37 6.20 11.41
C LEU A 262 14.45 4.97 11.36
N GLY A 263 14.76 3.99 10.51
CA GLY A 263 14.00 2.74 10.38
C GLY A 263 12.50 2.98 10.22
N ALA A 264 11.67 2.43 11.10
CA ALA A 264 10.23 2.71 11.16
C ALA A 264 9.86 4.20 11.20
N GLY A 265 10.70 5.07 11.76
CA GLY A 265 10.55 6.52 11.72
C GLY A 265 10.79 7.12 10.34
N CYS A 266 11.76 6.59 9.60
CA CYS A 266 11.98 6.90 8.19
C CYS A 266 10.80 6.39 7.35
N VAL A 267 10.27 5.19 7.66
CA VAL A 267 9.04 4.66 7.02
C VAL A 267 7.86 5.59 7.24
N CYS A 268 7.62 6.05 8.46
CA CYS A 268 6.57 7.01 8.78
C CYS A 268 6.72 8.29 7.94
N ALA A 269 7.93 8.85 7.88
CA ALA A 269 8.22 10.05 7.10
C ALA A 269 7.99 9.85 5.59
N VAL A 270 8.52 8.77 5.00
CA VAL A 270 8.41 8.50 3.56
C VAL A 270 6.99 8.09 3.13
N SER A 271 6.18 7.60 4.07
CA SER A 271 4.76 7.31 3.84
C SER A 271 3.89 8.58 3.87
N CYS A 272 4.41 9.72 4.33
CA CYS A 272 3.75 11.02 4.21
C CYS A 272 3.84 11.56 2.78
N ASP A 273 2.97 12.51 2.41
CA ASP A 273 3.02 13.15 1.09
C ASP A 273 4.16 14.18 1.01
N PHE A 274 4.42 14.88 2.11
CA PHE A 274 5.47 15.89 2.22
C PHE A 274 6.37 15.65 3.42
N ARG A 275 7.66 15.96 3.28
CA ARG A 275 8.68 15.90 4.34
C ARG A 275 9.43 17.22 4.40
N ILE A 276 9.31 17.91 5.53
CA ILE A 276 10.08 19.12 5.84
C ILE A 276 11.01 18.74 6.99
N ALA A 277 12.32 18.80 6.77
CA ALA A 277 13.32 18.40 7.74
C ALA A 277 14.12 19.59 8.25
N THR A 278 14.60 19.49 9.50
CA THR A 278 15.54 20.48 10.02
C THR A 278 16.96 20.23 9.50
N THR A 279 17.82 21.24 9.48
CA THR A 279 19.25 21.08 9.12
C THR A 279 19.99 20.07 10.00
N ARG A 280 19.53 19.83 11.23
CA ARG A 280 20.10 18.82 12.14
C ARG A 280 19.49 17.43 11.98
N ALA A 281 18.49 17.25 11.12
CA ALA A 281 17.84 15.97 10.95
C ALA A 281 18.80 14.91 10.39
N ARG A 282 18.54 13.66 10.77
CA ARG A 282 19.26 12.46 10.32
C ARG A 282 18.25 11.39 9.93
N LEU A 283 18.34 10.90 8.71
CA LEU A 283 17.40 9.94 8.14
C LEU A 283 18.14 8.68 7.66
N GLY A 284 17.48 7.53 7.66
CA GLY A 284 18.08 6.28 7.15
C GLY A 284 17.36 5.02 7.60
N MET A 285 17.85 3.86 7.14
CA MET A 285 17.33 2.52 7.44
C MET A 285 18.44 1.66 8.09
N PRO A 286 18.76 1.87 9.38
CA PRO A 286 19.90 1.26 10.05
C PRO A 286 19.65 -0.19 10.51
N GLU A 287 18.52 -0.82 10.16
CA GLU A 287 18.11 -2.15 10.64
C GLU A 287 19.18 -3.22 10.41
N ILE A 288 19.92 -3.14 9.30
CA ILE A 288 20.99 -4.10 8.99
C ILE A 288 22.11 -4.09 10.05
N LEU A 289 22.30 -2.96 10.73
CA LEU A 289 23.26 -2.82 11.85
C LEU A 289 22.76 -3.43 13.16
N LEU A 290 21.52 -3.95 13.18
CA LEU A 290 20.94 -4.73 14.26
C LEU A 290 20.82 -6.22 13.92
N GLY A 291 21.20 -6.64 12.70
CA GLY A 291 21.17 -8.04 12.27
C GLY A 291 19.87 -8.47 11.57
N TRP A 292 19.05 -7.53 11.09
CA TRP A 292 17.86 -7.85 10.29
C TRP A 292 17.59 -6.80 9.20
N PRO A 293 16.90 -7.15 8.10
CA PRO A 293 16.49 -6.16 7.10
C PRO A 293 15.27 -5.34 7.59
N PRO A 294 14.96 -4.19 6.95
CA PRO A 294 13.69 -3.53 7.16
C PRO A 294 12.51 -4.46 6.86
N GLY A 295 11.60 -4.63 7.82
CA GLY A 295 10.46 -5.55 7.70
C GLY A 295 9.26 -4.98 6.92
N TYR A 296 9.31 -3.70 6.55
CA TYR A 296 8.29 -2.99 5.81
C TYR A 296 8.83 -1.63 5.33
N GLY A 297 8.10 -0.95 4.43
CA GLY A 297 8.43 0.41 3.99
C GLY A 297 9.45 0.53 2.85
N LEU A 298 10.03 -0.59 2.39
CA LEU A 298 11.01 -0.63 1.30
C LEU A 298 10.44 -0.13 -0.02
N THR A 299 9.17 -0.43 -0.29
CA THR A 299 8.47 0.03 -1.49
C THR A 299 8.34 1.56 -1.48
N GLN A 300 7.88 2.14 -0.38
CA GLN A 300 7.74 3.59 -0.22
C GLN A 300 9.10 4.30 -0.32
N LEU A 301 10.15 3.74 0.30
CA LEU A 301 11.50 4.27 0.19
C LEU A 301 11.99 4.25 -1.27
N THR A 302 11.89 3.10 -1.94
CA THR A 302 12.34 2.94 -3.32
C THR A 302 11.60 3.88 -4.27
N ALA A 303 10.30 4.08 -4.07
CA ALA A 303 9.51 5.05 -4.82
C ALA A 303 9.98 6.49 -4.61
N ALA A 304 10.43 6.85 -3.40
CA ALA A 304 10.86 8.20 -3.07
C ALA A 304 12.27 8.54 -3.57
N VAL A 305 13.23 7.61 -3.44
CA VAL A 305 14.67 7.89 -3.68
C VAL A 305 15.26 7.11 -4.85
N GLY A 306 14.49 6.22 -5.46
CA GLY A 306 14.97 5.27 -6.47
C GLY A 306 15.78 4.11 -5.88
N LYS A 307 15.95 3.05 -6.67
CA LYS A 307 16.58 1.79 -6.23
C LYS A 307 18.02 1.97 -5.74
N ALA A 308 18.82 2.82 -6.39
CA ALA A 308 20.22 2.99 -6.04
C ALA A 308 20.40 3.58 -4.63
N ALA A 309 19.71 4.68 -4.32
CA ALA A 309 19.76 5.29 -2.99
C ALA A 309 19.10 4.41 -1.91
N ALA A 310 18.02 3.71 -2.24
CA ALA A 310 17.39 2.77 -1.32
C ALA A 310 18.34 1.62 -0.93
N LEU A 311 19.07 1.05 -1.91
CA LEU A 311 20.08 0.02 -1.64
C LEU A 311 21.21 0.56 -0.77
N ASP A 312 21.71 1.75 -1.06
CA ASP A 312 22.76 2.38 -0.24
C ASP A 312 22.31 2.56 1.21
N LEU A 313 21.13 3.14 1.46
CA LEU A 313 20.60 3.33 2.81
C LEU A 313 20.38 2.01 3.55
N CYS A 314 19.76 1.01 2.90
CA CYS A 314 19.37 -0.24 3.56
C CYS A 314 20.53 -1.24 3.71
N LEU A 315 21.47 -1.30 2.74
CA LEU A 315 22.57 -2.26 2.78
C LEU A 315 23.78 -1.76 3.55
N THR A 316 23.96 -0.44 3.69
CA THR A 316 25.03 0.12 4.55
C THR A 316 24.53 0.45 5.96
N GLY A 317 23.22 0.62 6.12
CA GLY A 317 22.61 1.13 7.35
C GLY A 317 23.01 2.57 7.69
N ARG A 318 23.65 3.30 6.76
CA ARG A 318 24.15 4.64 7.03
C ARG A 318 23.01 5.64 7.20
N GLN A 319 23.30 6.67 7.98
CA GLN A 319 22.40 7.81 8.16
C GLN A 319 22.84 8.97 7.27
N VAL A 320 21.88 9.63 6.63
CA VAL A 320 22.10 10.80 5.78
C VAL A 320 21.70 12.08 6.51
N GLN A 321 22.42 13.16 6.23
CA GLN A 321 22.02 14.49 6.71
C GLN A 321 20.88 15.04 5.85
N ALA A 322 20.13 16.00 6.39
CA ALA A 322 18.94 16.55 5.75
C ALA A 322 19.17 17.06 4.32
N GLU A 323 20.32 17.69 4.06
CA GLU A 323 20.64 18.23 2.74
C GLU A 323 20.91 17.14 1.70
N GLU A 324 21.62 16.08 2.10
CA GLU A 324 21.83 14.90 1.26
C GLU A 324 20.51 14.16 1.02
N ALA A 325 19.69 14.02 2.07
CA ALA A 325 18.34 13.46 1.97
C ALA A 325 17.46 14.24 0.99
N ARG A 326 17.60 15.57 0.93
CA ARG A 326 16.95 16.40 -0.10
C ARG A 326 17.48 16.11 -1.50
N GLY A 327 18.80 16.00 -1.65
CA GLY A 327 19.46 15.72 -2.93
C GLY A 327 19.04 14.39 -3.58
N MET A 328 18.69 13.39 -2.77
CA MET A 328 18.19 12.09 -3.26
C MET A 328 16.66 12.00 -3.37
N GLY A 329 15.91 13.06 -3.05
CA GLY A 329 14.44 13.06 -3.08
C GLY A 329 13.75 12.53 -1.82
N LEU A 330 14.50 12.15 -0.79
CA LEU A 330 13.94 11.67 0.49
C LEU A 330 13.25 12.79 1.25
N VAL A 331 13.69 14.04 1.13
CA VAL A 331 13.12 15.22 1.82
C VAL A 331 12.75 16.30 0.81
N ASN A 332 11.59 16.95 0.99
CA ASN A 332 11.16 18.02 0.08
C ASN A 332 11.83 19.37 0.41
N ARG A 333 11.93 19.71 1.70
CA ARG A 333 12.47 21.00 2.17
C ARG A 333 13.37 20.80 3.39
N VAL A 334 14.46 21.56 3.44
CA VAL A 334 15.37 21.60 4.59
C VAL A 334 15.36 23.02 5.15
N VAL A 335 15.12 23.16 6.45
CA VAL A 335 15.05 24.46 7.12
C VAL A 335 15.80 24.45 8.45
N PRO A 336 16.25 25.61 8.97
CA PRO A 336 16.78 25.67 10.33
C PRO A 336 15.71 25.21 11.36
N PRO A 337 16.07 24.54 12.48
CA PRO A 337 15.11 24.06 13.49
C PRO A 337 14.03 25.06 13.93
N MET A 338 14.43 26.30 14.24
CA MET A 338 13.54 27.40 14.63
C MET A 338 12.50 27.80 13.57
N ARG A 339 12.69 27.39 12.31
CA ARG A 339 11.79 27.68 11.19
C ARG A 339 10.85 26.52 10.85
N LEU A 340 11.06 25.33 11.42
CA LEU A 340 10.29 24.13 11.09
C LEU A 340 8.79 24.35 11.24
N ALA A 341 8.36 24.84 12.41
CA ALA A 341 6.95 25.07 12.69
C ALA A 341 6.32 26.06 11.70
N ALA A 342 7.00 27.17 11.43
CA ALA A 342 6.52 28.19 10.50
C ALA A 342 6.41 27.66 9.05
N GLU A 343 7.41 26.89 8.58
CA GLU A 343 7.42 26.33 7.23
C GLU A 343 6.32 25.29 7.03
N VAL A 344 6.08 24.44 8.04
CA VAL A 344 5.03 23.43 8.04
C VAL A 344 3.65 24.08 8.04
N GLU A 345 3.44 25.10 8.86
CA GLU A 345 2.17 25.85 8.90
C GLU A 345 1.90 26.61 7.60
N GLN A 346 2.95 27.15 6.97
CA GLN A 346 2.83 27.79 5.67
C GLN A 346 2.38 26.80 4.60
N LEU A 347 2.99 25.60 4.55
CA LEU A 347 2.57 24.55 3.61
C LEU A 347 1.14 24.06 3.91
N ALA A 348 0.78 23.86 5.17
CA ALA A 348 -0.57 23.46 5.55
C ALA A 348 -1.61 24.50 5.12
N SER A 349 -1.32 25.79 5.32
CA SER A 349 -2.17 26.91 4.89
C SER A 349 -2.35 26.94 3.36
N GLN A 350 -1.29 26.69 2.59
CA GLN A 350 -1.36 26.59 1.13
C GLN A 350 -2.29 25.46 0.69
N LEU A 351 -2.17 24.28 1.31
CA LEU A 351 -3.01 23.12 0.99
C LEU A 351 -4.48 23.33 1.39
N LEU A 352 -4.74 24.02 2.52
CA LEU A 352 -6.09 24.38 2.95
C LEU A 352 -6.81 25.34 2.01
N ALA A 353 -6.05 26.22 1.33
CA ALA A 353 -6.58 27.14 0.33
C ALA A 353 -6.91 26.46 -1.01
N CYS A 354 -6.39 25.24 -1.25
CA CYS A 354 -6.72 24.48 -2.46
C CYS A 354 -8.15 23.88 -2.41
N PRO A 355 -8.79 23.66 -3.57
CA PRO A 355 -10.06 22.93 -3.64
C PRO A 355 -9.91 21.50 -3.11
N ALA A 356 -10.57 21.19 -1.99
CA ALA A 356 -10.38 19.94 -1.25
C ALA A 356 -10.59 18.68 -2.12
N ARG A 357 -11.63 18.67 -2.96
CA ARG A 357 -11.90 17.54 -3.87
C ARG A 357 -10.77 17.33 -4.88
N ALA A 358 -10.29 18.39 -5.52
CA ALA A 358 -9.22 18.30 -6.52
C ALA A 358 -7.91 17.78 -5.89
N LEU A 359 -7.59 18.28 -4.69
CA LEU A 359 -6.42 17.87 -3.93
C LEU A 359 -6.51 16.38 -3.50
N ARG A 360 -7.67 15.92 -3.02
CA ARG A 360 -7.94 14.51 -2.68
C ARG A 360 -7.78 13.59 -3.89
N GLU A 361 -8.42 13.94 -5.00
CA GLU A 361 -8.35 13.14 -6.24
C GLU A 361 -6.93 13.10 -6.80
N THR A 362 -6.21 14.23 -6.78
CA THR A 362 -4.81 14.29 -7.24
C THR A 362 -3.93 13.34 -6.42
N LYS A 363 -4.01 13.40 -5.10
CA LYS A 363 -3.31 12.48 -4.20
C LYS A 363 -3.66 11.03 -4.51
N ALA A 364 -4.96 10.72 -4.60
CA ALA A 364 -5.43 9.36 -4.86
C ALA A 364 -4.92 8.81 -6.21
N ARG A 365 -4.85 9.63 -7.26
CA ARG A 365 -4.32 9.22 -8.56
C ARG A 365 -2.81 8.98 -8.54
N LEU A 366 -2.03 9.86 -7.90
CA LEU A 366 -0.57 9.71 -7.79
C LEU A 366 -0.17 8.44 -7.01
N HIS A 367 -0.93 8.09 -5.97
CA HIS A 367 -0.71 6.83 -5.23
C HIS A 367 -1.31 5.60 -5.94
N ALA A 368 -2.24 5.79 -6.88
CA ALA A 368 -2.78 4.71 -7.72
C ALA A 368 -1.83 4.34 -8.88
N ASP A 369 -1.13 5.33 -9.44
CA ASP A 369 -0.28 5.20 -10.64
C ASP A 369 1.12 4.60 -10.35
N GLN A 370 1.37 4.13 -9.13
CA GLN A 370 2.60 3.46 -8.78
C GLN A 370 2.51 2.00 -9.27
N PRO A 371 3.26 1.57 -10.31
CA PRO A 371 3.28 0.17 -10.77
C PRO A 371 3.80 -0.79 -9.69
N TRP A 372 4.39 -0.22 -8.63
CA TRP A 372 4.86 -0.86 -7.41
C TRP A 372 3.95 -0.51 -6.23
N GLN A 373 2.62 -0.45 -6.39
CA GLN A 373 1.77 -0.50 -5.20
C GLN A 373 2.26 -1.66 -4.34
N ALA A 374 2.50 -1.40 -3.05
CA ALA A 374 3.10 -2.36 -2.14
C ALA A 374 2.31 -3.69 -2.01
N GLY A 375 1.20 -3.85 -2.77
CA GLY A 375 0.54 -5.10 -3.09
C GLY A 375 0.60 -6.06 -1.92
N SER A 376 1.33 -7.15 -2.11
CA SER A 376 1.79 -8.07 -1.06
C SER A 376 3.31 -8.03 -0.85
N ALA A 377 4.02 -7.04 -1.39
CA ALA A 377 5.49 -6.94 -1.27
C ALA A 377 5.93 -6.85 0.21
N TYR A 378 5.15 -6.14 1.03
CA TYR A 378 5.40 -6.08 2.47
C TYR A 378 5.30 -7.44 3.16
N LEU A 379 4.57 -8.42 2.60
CA LEU A 379 4.56 -9.80 3.12
C LEU A 379 5.94 -10.45 2.96
N ALA A 380 6.62 -10.19 1.84
CA ALA A 380 7.97 -10.69 1.60
C ALA A 380 9.00 -9.96 2.48
N ASP A 381 8.84 -8.65 2.66
CA ASP A 381 9.65 -7.83 3.57
C ASP A 381 9.55 -8.37 5.00
N THR A 382 8.33 -8.56 5.51
CA THR A 382 8.12 -9.12 6.85
C THR A 382 8.67 -10.54 6.94
N ALA A 383 8.45 -11.40 5.93
CA ALA A 383 8.98 -12.76 5.96
C ALA A 383 10.52 -12.78 6.02
N ALA A 384 11.20 -11.86 5.32
CA ALA A 384 12.65 -11.71 5.39
C ALA A 384 13.11 -11.23 6.76
N TYR A 385 12.44 -10.21 7.31
CA TYR A 385 12.68 -9.71 8.66
C TYR A 385 12.58 -10.83 9.70
N ILE A 386 11.51 -11.63 9.68
CA ILE A 386 11.31 -12.70 10.66
C ILE A 386 12.35 -13.81 10.55
N ARG A 387 12.77 -14.18 9.33
CA ARG A 387 13.86 -15.17 9.15
C ARG A 387 15.16 -14.69 9.81
N CYS A 388 15.53 -13.43 9.63
CA CYS A 388 16.74 -12.88 10.24
C CYS A 388 16.59 -12.66 11.75
N LEU A 389 15.41 -12.23 12.22
CA LEU A 389 15.14 -11.99 13.64
C LEU A 389 15.33 -13.25 14.50
N GLN A 390 15.13 -14.44 13.93
CA GLN A 390 15.34 -15.73 14.59
C GLN A 390 16.83 -16.13 14.69
N GLY A 391 17.73 -15.42 14.00
CA GLY A 391 19.16 -15.69 13.95
C GLY A 391 19.94 -15.35 15.22
N SER A 392 21.19 -15.79 15.28
CA SER A 392 22.21 -15.32 16.22
C SER A 392 22.56 -13.84 16.02
N ASP A 393 22.62 -13.35 14.78
CA ASP A 393 23.05 -11.96 14.54
C ASP A 393 22.04 -10.93 15.03
N ALA A 394 20.73 -11.23 14.91
CA ALA A 394 19.68 -10.41 15.51
C ALA A 394 19.77 -10.38 17.05
N ARG A 395 20.04 -11.53 17.68
CA ARG A 395 20.25 -11.61 19.15
C ARG A 395 21.44 -10.76 19.57
N GLU A 396 22.56 -10.87 18.87
CA GLU A 396 23.75 -10.06 19.10
C GLU A 396 23.47 -8.56 18.90
N GLY A 397 22.73 -8.17 17.87
CA GLY A 397 22.34 -6.78 17.63
C GLY A 397 21.49 -6.20 18.77
N ILE A 398 20.51 -6.95 19.27
CA ILE A 398 19.69 -6.56 20.43
C ILE A 398 20.55 -6.42 21.69
N ASP A 399 21.44 -7.38 21.96
CA ASP A 399 22.30 -7.37 23.13
C ASP A 399 23.32 -6.22 23.07
N ALA A 400 23.90 -5.97 21.89
CA ALA A 400 24.80 -4.85 21.65
C ALA A 400 24.10 -3.50 21.84
N PHE A 401 22.87 -3.36 21.35
CA PHE A 401 22.03 -2.17 21.54
C PHE A 401 21.77 -1.92 23.03
N ARG A 402 21.35 -2.95 23.79
CA ARG A 402 21.11 -2.85 25.24
C ARG A 402 22.38 -2.49 26.01
N ALA A 403 23.52 -3.04 25.61
CA ALA A 403 24.82 -2.77 26.21
C ALA A 403 25.50 -1.50 25.69
N LYS A 404 24.89 -0.76 24.74
CA LYS A 404 25.44 0.44 24.08
C LYS A 404 26.85 0.22 23.51
N ARG A 405 27.06 -0.92 22.85
CA ARG A 405 28.32 -1.31 22.20
C ARG A 405 28.08 -1.59 20.72
N THR A 406 29.16 -1.64 19.95
CA THR A 406 29.09 -2.11 18.55
C THR A 406 28.78 -3.61 18.52
N ALA A 407 27.86 -4.02 17.64
CA ALA A 407 27.51 -5.42 17.39
C ALA A 407 28.63 -6.14 16.64
N LYS A 408 28.79 -7.44 16.88
CA LYS A 408 29.77 -8.32 16.23
C LYS A 408 29.06 -9.52 15.61
N PHE A 409 28.70 -9.38 14.35
CA PHE A 409 27.99 -10.40 13.58
C PHE A 409 28.90 -11.58 13.23
N SER A 410 28.31 -12.76 13.15
CA SER A 410 29.01 -14.04 13.01
C SER A 410 28.36 -15.00 12.02
N GLU A 411 27.13 -14.71 11.56
CA GLU A 411 26.51 -15.50 10.49
C GLU A 411 27.22 -15.22 9.15
N PRO A 412 27.33 -16.25 8.28
CA PRO A 412 28.11 -16.17 7.05
C PRO A 412 27.48 -15.32 5.94
#